data_AF-A0A7C5L5D7-F1
#
_entry.id   AF-A0A7C5L5D7-F1
#
_cell.length_a   1.000
_cell.length_b   1.000
_cell.length_c   1.000
_cell.angle_alpha   90.00
_cell.angle_beta   90.00
_cell.angle_gamma   90.00
#
_symmetry.space_group_name_H-M   'P 1'
#
loop_
_entity.id
_entity.type
_entity.pdbx_description
1 polymer ?
#
loop_
_entity_poly.entity_id
_entity_poly.type
_entity_poly.pdbx_seq_one_letter_code
_entity_poly.pdbx_strand_id
1 'polypeptide(L)'
;MRYVAFLLLLLLTAYFLILKPYLIHRGVSYGIGGVSLTLSPLTLRVGEVHLLLPGDRRVFFLNLRNLTFRLTDRPEISVGEGFL
;
A
#
# COMPACT_ATOMS: atom_id res chain seq x y z
N MET A 1 -8.81 -18.07 -13.40
CA MET A 1 -8.76 -16.69 -13.96
C MET A 1 -10.01 -15.86 -13.62
N ARG A 2 -11.25 -16.29 -13.93
CA ARG A 2 -12.48 -15.45 -13.75
C ARG A 2 -12.74 -14.97 -12.30
N TYR A 3 -12.45 -15.80 -11.30
CA TYR A 3 -12.64 -15.46 -9.89
C TYR A 3 -11.64 -14.42 -9.36
N VAL A 4 -10.44 -14.35 -9.95
CA VAL A 4 -9.41 -13.38 -9.55
C VAL A 4 -9.84 -11.96 -9.91
N ALA A 5 -10.44 -11.78 -11.10
CA ALA A 5 -10.99 -10.50 -11.52
C ALA A 5 -12.13 -10.03 -10.60
N PHE A 6 -13.00 -10.95 -10.18
CA PHE A 6 -14.11 -10.63 -9.28
C PHE A 6 -13.61 -10.26 -7.87
N LEU A 7 -12.60 -10.96 -7.37
CA LEU A 7 -11.94 -10.65 -6.09
C LEU A 7 -11.26 -9.28 -6.13
N LEU A 8 -10.53 -8.97 -7.22
CA LEU A 8 -9.91 -7.66 -7.43
C LEU A 8 -10.95 -6.55 -7.48
N LEU A 9 -12.06 -6.77 -8.18
CA LEU A 9 -13.17 -5.81 -8.25
C LEU A 9 -13.77 -5.57 -6.86
N LEU A 10 -14.04 -6.63 -6.10
CA LEU A 10 -14.56 -6.55 -4.73
C LEU A 10 -13.63 -5.74 -3.81
N LEU A 11 -12.32 -6.02 -3.86
CA LEU A 11 -11.31 -5.29 -3.10
C LEU A 11 -11.25 -3.81 -3.49
N LEU A 12 -11.32 -3.52 -4.79
CA LEU A 12 -11.35 -2.15 -5.30
C LEU A 12 -12.60 -1.41 -4.81
N THR A 13 -13.77 -2.06 -4.88
CA THR A 13 -15.04 -1.50 -4.40
C THR A 13 -15.00 -1.21 -2.89
N ALA A 14 -14.53 -2.17 -2.09
CA ALA A 14 -14.38 -1.98 -0.64
C ALA A 14 -13.41 -0.83 -0.29
N TYR A 15 -12.31 -0.71 -1.05
CA TYR A 15 -11.35 0.38 -0.90
C TYR A 15 -12.00 1.75 -1.12
N PHE A 16 -12.74 1.93 -2.22
CA PHE A 16 -13.35 3.24 -2.54
C PHE A 16 -14.55 3.59 -1.67
N LEU A 17 -15.38 2.62 -1.29
CA LEU A 17 -16.62 2.87 -0.55
C LEU A 17 -16.43 2.94 0.95
N ILE A 18 -15.49 2.18 1.51
CA ILE A 18 -15.33 2.03 2.97
C ILE A 18 -14.02 2.66 3.40
N LEU A 19 -12.91 2.16 2.86
CA LEU A 19 -11.59 2.51 3.38
C LEU A 19 -11.22 3.96 3.09
N LYS A 20 -11.41 4.42 1.85
CA LYS A 20 -11.08 5.79 1.43
C LYS A 20 -11.85 6.86 2.23
N PRO A 21 -13.20 6.83 2.35
CA PRO A 21 -13.91 7.82 3.15
C PRO A 21 -13.59 7.72 4.64
N TYR A 22 -13.34 6.52 5.17
CA TYR A 22 -12.89 6.35 6.56
C TYR A 22 -11.55 7.04 6.81
N LEU A 23 -10.58 6.86 5.90
CA LEU A 23 -9.27 7.51 5.98
C LEU A 23 -9.38 9.04 5.88
N ILE A 24 -10.20 9.55 4.96
CA ILE A 24 -10.47 10.99 4.81
C ILE A 24 -11.11 11.56 6.08
N HIS A 25 -12.12 10.89 6.64
CA HIS A 25 -12.79 11.32 7.87
C HIS A 25 -11.83 11.34 9.06
N ARG A 26 -10.90 10.39 9.13
CA ARG A 26 -9.83 10.35 10.14
C ARG A 26 -8.68 11.33 9.86
N GLY A 27 -8.74 12.11 8.78
CA GLY A 27 -7.67 13.02 8.36
C GLY A 27 -6.38 12.30 7.94
N VAL A 28 -6.43 10.98 7.71
CA VAL A 28 -5.27 10.19 7.31
C VAL A 28 -4.94 10.53 5.86
N SER A 29 -3.75 11.09 5.65
CA SER A 29 -3.21 11.30 4.32
C SER A 29 -2.19 10.22 4.03
N TYR A 30 -2.25 9.63 2.85
CA TYR A 30 -1.24 8.68 2.39
C TYR A 30 -0.85 8.98 0.95
N GLY A 31 0.44 8.88 0.67
CA GLY A 31 1.02 9.05 -0.65
C GLY A 31 1.81 7.80 -1.00
N ILE A 32 1.62 7.31 -2.23
CA ILE A 32 2.37 6.17 -2.75
C ILE A 32 3.07 6.63 -4.03
N GLY A 33 4.39 6.58 -4.04
CA GLY A 33 5.26 7.00 -5.14
C GLY A 33 6.08 5.83 -5.68
N GLY A 34 6.31 5.83 -7.00
CA GLY A 34 7.20 4.86 -7.65
C GLY A 34 6.70 3.41 -7.57
N VAL A 35 5.44 3.17 -7.95
CA VAL A 35 4.88 1.81 -8.04
C VAL A 35 5.33 1.17 -9.35
N SER A 36 5.97 0.00 -9.27
CA SER A 36 6.23 -0.85 -10.42
C SER A 36 5.71 -2.27 -10.17
N LEU A 37 4.96 -2.77 -11.14
CA LEU A 37 4.40 -4.12 -11.13
C LEU A 37 5.04 -4.91 -12.27
N THR A 38 5.77 -5.96 -11.92
CA THR A 38 6.27 -6.95 -12.87
C THR A 38 5.42 -8.21 -12.72
N LEU A 39 4.93 -8.77 -13.83
CA LEU A 39 3.99 -9.91 -13.82
C LEU A 39 4.69 -11.27 -13.92
N SER A 40 5.96 -11.32 -14.33
CA SER A 40 6.77 -12.56 -14.40
C SER A 40 8.22 -12.32 -13.99
N PRO A 41 8.63 -12.69 -12.76
CA PRO A 41 7.80 -13.15 -11.62
C PRO A 41 6.91 -12.01 -11.09
N LEU A 42 5.81 -12.37 -10.41
CA LEU A 42 4.91 -11.38 -9.80
C LEU A 42 5.65 -10.60 -8.69
N THR A 43 6.14 -9.43 -9.04
CA THR A 43 6.88 -8.52 -8.16
C THR A 43 6.19 -7.18 -8.13
N LEU A 44 5.80 -6.73 -6.94
CA LEU A 44 5.31 -5.39 -6.71
C LEU A 44 6.40 -4.62 -5.95
N ARG A 45 6.91 -3.55 -6.55
CA ARG A 45 7.82 -2.62 -5.89
C ARG A 45 7.11 -1.30 -5.68
N VAL A 46 7.29 -0.73 -4.50
CA VAL A 46 6.81 0.59 -4.13
C VAL A 46 8.00 1.39 -3.63
N GLY A 47 8.39 2.40 -4.39
CA GLY A 47 9.58 3.20 -4.10
C GLY A 47 9.44 4.01 -2.82
N GLU A 48 8.26 4.60 -2.59
CA GLU A 48 7.99 5.39 -1.40
C GLU A 48 6.53 5.30 -0.97
N VAL A 49 6.30 5.09 0.33
CA VAL A 49 4.98 5.19 0.95
C VAL A 49 5.08 6.16 2.11
N HIS A 50 4.30 7.23 2.03
CA HIS A 50 4.09 8.18 3.09
C HIS A 50 2.73 7.91 3.72
N LEU A 51 2.69 7.76 5.03
CA LEU A 51 1.45 7.67 5.78
C LEU A 51 1.50 8.71 6.90
N LEU A 52 0.54 9.64 6.85
CA LEU A 52 0.37 10.69 7.84
C LEU A 52 -0.94 10.44 8.57
N LEU A 53 -0.84 10.01 9.83
CA LEU A 53 -1.98 9.83 10.72
C LEU A 53 -2.05 11.01 11.69
N PRO A 54 -3.08 11.87 11.61
CA PRO A 54 -3.33 12.83 12.67
C PRO A 54 -4.00 12.10 13.85
N GLY A 55 -3.26 11.96 14.95
CA GLY A 55 -3.83 11.59 16.25
C GLY A 55 -4.12 12.83 17.08
N ASP A 56 -5.01 12.72 18.08
CA ASP A 56 -5.53 13.84 18.90
C ASP A 56 -4.48 14.81 19.45
N ARG A 57 -3.20 14.41 19.55
CA ARG A 57 -2.06 15.27 19.96
C ARG A 57 -0.72 14.97 19.27
N ARG A 58 -0.68 14.06 18.29
CA ARG A 58 0.58 13.63 17.65
C ARG A 58 0.34 13.28 16.18
N VAL A 59 1.18 13.82 15.31
CA VAL A 59 1.25 13.42 13.91
C VAL A 59 2.22 12.26 13.81
N PHE A 60 1.74 11.08 13.42
CA PHE A 60 2.61 9.96 13.10
C PHE A 60 2.93 10.01 11.61
N PHE A 61 4.20 10.17 11.29
CA PHE A 61 4.72 10.09 9.93
C PHE A 61 5.48 8.78 9.76
N LEU A 62 4.99 7.93 8.87
CA LEU A 62 5.67 6.71 8.47
C LEU A 62 6.15 6.89 7.03
N ASN A 63 7.47 6.86 6.82
CA ASN A 63 8.09 6.84 5.51
C ASN A 63 8.72 5.46 5.28
N LEU A 64 8.09 4.65 4.43
CA LEU A 64 8.62 3.37 4.01
C LEU A 64 9.18 3.52 2.60
N ARG A 65 10.46 3.19 2.42
CA ARG A 65 11.13 3.25 1.11
C ARG A 65 11.47 1.86 0.62
N ASN A 66 11.52 1.69 -0.70
CA ASN A 66 11.94 0.45 -1.36
C ASN A 66 11.19 -0.80 -0.88
N LEU A 67 9.87 -0.69 -0.69
CA LEU A 67 9.04 -1.84 -0.39
C LEU A 67 9.03 -2.78 -1.59
N THR A 68 9.53 -4.00 -1.41
CA THR A 68 9.47 -5.02 -2.45
C THR A 68 8.68 -6.21 -1.95
N PHE A 69 7.64 -6.56 -2.68
CA PHE A 69 6.81 -7.72 -2.46
C PHE A 69 7.01 -8.68 -3.63
N ARG A 70 7.47 -9.89 -3.34
CA ARG A 70 7.68 -10.94 -4.34
C ARG A 70 6.78 -12.13 -4.03
N LEU A 71 5.92 -12.46 -4.99
CA LEU A 71 5.18 -13.72 -4.99
C LEU A 71 5.98 -14.77 -5.76
N THR A 72 6.75 -15.57 -5.02
CA THR A 72 7.41 -16.80 -5.45
C THR A 72 6.90 -17.96 -4.56
N ASP A 73 7.50 -19.15 -4.65
CA ASP A 73 7.11 -20.32 -3.80
C ASP A 73 7.20 -20.05 -2.28
N ARG A 74 7.91 -18.99 -1.87
CA ARG A 74 7.88 -18.40 -0.54
C ARG A 74 7.65 -16.89 -0.67
N PRO A 75 6.53 -16.33 -0.21
CA PRO A 75 6.28 -14.91 -0.31
C PRO A 75 7.28 -14.13 0.55
N GLU A 76 7.99 -13.19 -0.07
CA GLU A 76 8.99 -12.35 0.60
C GLU A 76 8.55 -10.89 0.61
N ILE A 77 8.67 -10.27 1.78
CA ILE A 77 8.44 -8.84 2.00
C ILE A 77 9.77 -8.24 2.46
N SER A 78 10.31 -7.31 1.68
CA SER A 78 11.47 -6.51 2.11
C SER A 78 11.10 -5.04 2.18
N VAL A 79 11.58 -4.38 3.23
CA VAL A 79 11.43 -2.95 3.47
C VAL A 79 12.84 -2.37 3.57
N GLY A 80 13.14 -1.35 2.77
CA GLY A 80 14.32 -0.52 3.00
C GLY A 80 13.98 0.53 4.05
N GLU A 81 14.71 0.58 5.17
CA GLU A 81 14.53 1.66 6.13
C GLU A 81 14.86 3.01 5.45
N GLY A 82 13.86 3.88 5.36
CA GLY A 82 14.07 5.29 5.05
C GLY A 82 14.48 6.01 6.32
N PHE A 83 15.79 6.19 6.53
CA PHE A 83 16.28 7.09 7.57
C PHE A 83 15.91 8.55 7.20
N LEU A 84 15.39 9.27 8.19
CA LEU A 84 15.29 10.73 8.21
C LEU A 84 16.69 11.35 8.32
#